data_AF-A0A3A0CNG7-F1
#
_entry.id   AF-A0A3A0CNG7-F1
#
_cell.length_a   1.000
_cell.length_b   1.000
_cell.length_c   1.000
_cell.angle_alpha   90.00
_cell.angle_beta   90.00
_cell.angle_gamma   90.00
#
_symmetry.space_group_name_H-M   'P 1'
#
loop_
_entity.id
_entity.type
_entity.pdbx_description
1 polymer ?
#
loop_
_entity_poly.entity_id
_entity_poly.type
_entity_poly.pdbx_seq_one_letter_code
_entity_poly.pdbx_strand_id
1 'polypeptide(L)'
;MAFKVTGVAPHPSNASGAEARVAASQAAIINAFIHALIEARRTRGQPTDNFTAHLGPRLTVSYRSLDGRAESRITLVYEGRTSRLTVYDNVLQHPPVDIRLIRKIFGETNGEFALLSTDETRGETLAAATVACYLPSGYPTNASLNVARIESDEP
;
A
#
# COMPACT_ATOMS: atom_id res chain seq x y z
N MET A 1 6.05 -8.83 17.35
CA MET A 1 6.63 -7.47 17.32
C MET A 1 5.61 -6.54 16.70
N ALA A 2 5.45 -5.31 17.20
CA ALA A 2 4.52 -4.34 16.62
C ALA A 2 5.21 -3.00 16.41
N PHE A 3 4.91 -2.34 15.29
CA PHE A 3 5.42 -1.01 14.96
C PHE A 3 4.36 -0.21 14.22
N LYS A 4 4.57 1.12 14.13
CA LYS A 4 3.67 2.05 13.44
C LYS A 4 4.43 2.75 12.33
N VAL A 5 3.76 2.99 11.22
CA VAL A 5 4.30 3.72 10.08
C VAL A 5 3.32 4.81 9.68
N THR A 6 3.84 6.02 9.51
CA THR A 6 3.09 7.16 9.01
C THR A 6 3.44 7.38 7.55
N GLY A 7 2.43 7.39 6.69
CA GLY A 7 2.51 7.79 5.29
C GLY A 7 2.00 9.21 5.12
N VAL A 8 2.56 9.91 4.14
CA VAL A 8 2.16 11.26 3.77
C VAL A 8 1.88 11.32 2.28
N ALA A 9 0.94 12.17 1.88
CA ALA A 9 0.64 12.40 0.47
C ALA A 9 0.22 13.85 0.23
N PRO A 10 0.69 14.47 -0.86
CA PRO A 10 0.25 15.80 -1.22
C PRO A 10 -1.15 15.79 -1.85
N HIS A 11 -1.80 16.94 -1.80
CA HIS A 11 -3.00 17.20 -2.58
C HIS A 11 -2.69 17.09 -4.08
N PRO A 12 -3.52 16.38 -4.86
CA PRO A 12 -3.37 16.37 -6.31
C PRO A 12 -3.51 17.80 -6.83
N SER A 13 -2.53 18.26 -7.62
CA SER A 13 -2.53 19.63 -8.18
C SER A 13 -3.68 19.89 -9.16
N ASN A 14 -4.30 18.82 -9.67
CA ASN A 14 -5.38 18.83 -10.64
C ASN A 14 -6.79 18.63 -10.03
N ALA A 15 -6.89 18.42 -8.71
CA ALA A 15 -8.17 18.24 -8.02
C ALA A 15 -8.48 19.47 -7.15
N SER A 16 -9.75 19.85 -7.06
CA SER A 16 -10.18 21.00 -6.25
C SER A 16 -11.03 20.58 -5.04
N GLY A 17 -10.98 21.38 -3.99
CA GLY A 17 -11.90 21.27 -2.85
C GLY A 17 -11.82 19.95 -2.09
N ALA A 18 -12.96 19.30 -1.88
CA ALA A 18 -13.08 18.10 -1.06
C ALA A 18 -12.50 16.84 -1.73
N GLU A 19 -12.60 16.72 -3.05
CA GLU A 19 -12.09 15.54 -3.77
C GLU A 19 -10.56 15.42 -3.63
N ALA A 20 -9.84 16.54 -3.73
CA ALA A 20 -8.41 16.59 -3.53
C ALA A 20 -7.98 16.09 -2.14
N ARG A 21 -8.75 16.44 -1.09
CA ARG A 21 -8.48 16.00 0.29
C ARG A 21 -8.68 14.50 0.45
N VAL A 22 -9.77 13.96 -0.11
CA VAL A 22 -10.04 12.52 -0.07
C VAL A 22 -8.99 11.75 -0.86
N ALA A 23 -8.59 12.25 -2.04
CA ALA A 23 -7.52 11.65 -2.84
C ALA A 23 -6.19 11.59 -2.06
N ALA A 24 -5.81 12.71 -1.45
CA ALA A 24 -4.59 12.80 -0.64
C ALA A 24 -4.65 11.87 0.57
N SER A 25 -5.77 11.84 1.29
CA SER A 25 -5.95 10.93 2.43
C SER A 25 -5.82 9.46 2.00
N GLN A 26 -6.46 9.06 0.90
CA GLN A 26 -6.32 7.70 0.36
C GLN A 26 -4.90 7.37 -0.08
N ALA A 27 -4.21 8.31 -0.73
CA ALA A 27 -2.82 8.14 -1.10
C ALA A 27 -1.92 8.01 0.14
N ALA A 28 -2.15 8.80 1.19
CA ALA A 28 -1.41 8.71 2.45
C ALA A 28 -1.62 7.36 3.14
N ILE A 29 -2.86 6.84 3.14
CA ILE A 29 -3.19 5.51 3.67
C ILE A 29 -2.44 4.42 2.91
N ILE A 30 -2.49 4.45 1.58
CA ILE A 30 -1.79 3.48 0.73
C ILE A 30 -0.28 3.57 0.96
N ASN A 31 0.28 4.78 1.01
CA ASN A 31 1.70 5.00 1.28
C ASN A 31 2.13 4.43 2.64
N ALA A 32 1.38 4.74 3.70
CA ALA A 32 1.61 4.23 5.05
C ALA A 32 1.58 2.69 5.08
N PHE A 33 0.60 2.10 4.40
CA PHE A 33 0.44 0.65 4.30
C PHE A 33 1.60 -0.01 3.55
N ILE A 34 2.03 0.55 2.42
CA ILE A 34 3.15 0.01 1.62
C ILE A 34 4.45 0.10 2.40
N HIS A 35 4.74 1.21 3.07
CA HIS A 35 5.91 1.35 3.92
C HIS A 35 5.88 0.37 5.10
N ALA A 36 4.71 0.16 5.72
CA ALA A 36 4.54 -0.87 6.75
C ALA A 36 4.82 -2.27 6.21
N LEU A 37 4.36 -2.58 4.99
CA LEU A 37 4.63 -3.85 4.32
C LEU A 37 6.11 -4.01 3.98
N ILE A 38 6.78 -2.96 3.50
CA ILE A 38 8.23 -2.97 3.23
C ILE A 38 9.00 -3.27 4.51
N GLU A 39 8.67 -2.62 5.63
CA GLU A 39 9.30 -2.90 6.92
C GLU A 39 9.02 -4.33 7.38
N ALA A 40 7.78 -4.80 7.27
CA ALA A 40 7.44 -6.19 7.60
C ALA A 40 8.26 -7.19 6.75
N ARG A 41 8.44 -6.92 5.46
CA ARG A 41 9.27 -7.73 4.56
C ARG A 41 10.75 -7.67 4.97
N ARG A 42 11.26 -6.49 5.32
CA ARG A 42 12.63 -6.29 5.83
C ARG A 42 12.90 -7.15 7.06
N THR A 43 12.00 -7.13 8.04
CA THR A 43 12.13 -7.96 9.25
C THR A 43 12.10 -9.46 8.96
N ARG A 44 11.49 -9.88 7.84
CA ARG A 44 11.42 -11.27 7.38
C ARG A 44 12.57 -11.67 6.44
N GLY A 45 13.52 -10.77 6.17
CA GLY A 45 14.60 -11.01 5.21
C GLY A 45 14.12 -11.14 3.76
N GLN A 46 12.94 -10.60 3.42
CA GLN A 46 12.37 -10.66 2.08
C GLN A 46 12.81 -9.43 1.24
N PRO A 47 12.82 -9.55 -0.11
CA PRO A 47 13.11 -8.42 -0.99
C PRO A 47 12.17 -7.23 -0.73
N THR A 48 12.74 -6.05 -0.54
CA THR A 48 11.99 -4.81 -0.21
C THR A 48 11.78 -3.90 -1.42
N ASP A 49 12.58 -4.09 -2.47
CA ASP A 49 12.43 -3.41 -3.75
C ASP A 49 11.71 -4.30 -4.75
N ASN A 50 10.91 -3.69 -5.63
CA ASN A 50 10.32 -4.34 -6.82
C ASN A 50 9.67 -5.71 -6.51
N PHE A 51 8.65 -5.72 -5.66
CA PHE A 51 8.00 -6.95 -5.22
C PHE A 51 6.50 -6.99 -5.54
N THR A 52 5.95 -8.21 -5.54
CA THR A 52 4.52 -8.48 -5.47
C THR A 52 4.24 -9.39 -4.29
N ALA A 53 3.25 -9.05 -3.48
CA ALA A 53 2.84 -9.77 -2.30
C ALA A 53 1.33 -10.06 -2.35
N HIS A 54 0.95 -11.28 -1.99
CA HIS A 54 -0.44 -11.66 -1.81
C HIS A 54 -0.75 -11.66 -0.32
N LEU A 55 -1.62 -10.74 0.11
CA LEU A 55 -1.99 -10.54 1.51
C LEU A 55 -3.41 -11.07 1.70
N GLY A 56 -3.52 -12.38 1.82
CA GLY A 56 -4.81 -13.08 1.78
C GLY A 56 -5.27 -13.44 0.36
N PRO A 57 -6.46 -14.04 0.21
CA PRO A 57 -6.90 -14.64 -1.05
C PRO A 57 -7.33 -13.62 -2.11
N ARG A 58 -7.62 -12.37 -1.73
CA ARG A 58 -8.24 -11.38 -2.62
C ARG A 58 -7.43 -10.11 -2.80
N LEU A 59 -6.32 -9.96 -2.08
CA LEU A 59 -5.53 -8.74 -2.04
C LEU A 59 -4.13 -9.01 -2.55
N THR A 60 -3.79 -8.35 -3.64
CA THR A 60 -2.45 -8.36 -4.23
C THR A 60 -1.88 -6.95 -4.16
N VAL A 61 -0.65 -6.84 -3.66
CA VAL A 61 0.07 -5.58 -3.52
C VAL A 61 1.35 -5.68 -4.31
N SER A 62 1.61 -4.74 -5.21
CA SER A 62 2.89 -4.62 -5.89
C SER A 62 3.51 -3.27 -5.64
N TYR A 63 4.81 -3.26 -5.40
CA TYR A 63 5.62 -2.06 -5.22
C TYR A 63 6.76 -2.09 -6.21
N ARG A 64 7.03 -0.96 -6.86
CA ARG A 64 8.19 -0.76 -7.73
C ARG A 64 8.88 0.55 -7.40
N SER A 65 10.20 0.53 -7.41
CA SER A 65 11.05 1.72 -7.34
C SER A 65 11.93 1.72 -8.59
N LEU A 66 11.71 2.70 -9.47
CA LEU A 66 12.44 2.87 -10.73
C LEU A 66 12.88 4.33 -10.84
N ASP A 67 14.17 4.57 -11.05
CA ASP A 67 14.75 5.91 -11.24
C ASP A 67 14.40 6.91 -10.12
N GLY A 68 14.37 6.44 -8.88
CA GLY A 68 14.05 7.25 -7.70
C GLY A 68 12.56 7.55 -7.52
N ARG A 69 11.69 6.97 -8.36
CA ARG A 69 10.24 7.13 -8.29
C ARG A 69 9.56 5.86 -7.83
N ALA A 70 8.55 6.02 -6.99
CA ALA A 70 7.87 4.91 -6.33
C ALA A 70 6.47 4.72 -6.89
N GLU A 71 6.19 3.51 -7.40
CA GLU A 71 4.85 3.08 -7.80
C GLU A 71 4.35 1.99 -6.86
N SER A 72 3.20 2.24 -6.25
CA SER A 72 2.47 1.26 -5.45
C SER A 72 1.14 0.96 -6.11
N ARG A 73 0.84 -0.33 -6.26
CA ARG A 73 -0.44 -0.79 -6.81
C ARG A 73 -1.06 -1.83 -5.89
N ILE A 74 -2.32 -1.60 -5.54
CA ILE A 74 -3.15 -2.52 -4.78
C ILE A 74 -4.25 -3.02 -5.71
N THR A 75 -4.41 -4.34 -5.80
CA THR A 75 -5.52 -4.98 -6.50
C THR A 75 -6.33 -5.77 -5.49
N LEU A 76 -7.62 -5.46 -5.39
CA LEU A 76 -8.56 -6.11 -4.48
C LEU A 76 -9.72 -6.71 -5.27
N VAL A 77 -10.01 -7.99 -5.03
CA VAL A 77 -11.21 -8.66 -5.55
C VAL A 77 -12.31 -8.68 -4.49
N TYR A 78 -13.35 -7.89 -4.67
CA TYR A 78 -14.44 -7.74 -3.70
C TYR A 78 -15.81 -7.70 -4.41
N GLU A 79 -16.79 -8.45 -3.89
CA GLU A 79 -18.15 -8.54 -4.46
C GLU A 79 -18.17 -8.86 -5.97
N GLY A 80 -17.29 -9.77 -6.41
CA GLY A 80 -17.19 -10.15 -7.83
C GLY A 80 -16.57 -9.08 -8.74
N ARG A 81 -16.05 -7.98 -8.18
CA ARG A 81 -15.38 -6.90 -8.92
C ARG A 81 -13.91 -6.82 -8.54
N THR A 82 -13.08 -6.52 -9.54
CA THR A 82 -11.65 -6.24 -9.33
C THR A 82 -11.44 -4.75 -9.31
N SER A 83 -11.03 -4.22 -8.17
CA SER A 83 -10.65 -2.81 -8.02
C SER A 83 -9.13 -2.69 -7.98
N ARG A 84 -8.61 -1.66 -8.66
CA ARG A 84 -7.18 -1.35 -8.69
C ARG A 84 -6.97 0.06 -8.17
N LEU A 85 -6.10 0.19 -7.17
CA LEU A 85 -5.64 1.46 -6.66
C LEU A 85 -4.18 1.63 -7.02
N THR A 86 -3.82 2.77 -7.59
CA THR A 86 -2.43 3.07 -7.98
C THR A 86 -2.01 4.40 -7.36
N VAL A 87 -0.91 4.38 -6.63
CA VAL A 87 -0.24 5.56 -6.11
C VAL A 87 1.14 5.64 -6.75
N TYR A 88 1.44 6.78 -7.36
CA TYR A 88 2.72 7.07 -7.97
C TYR A 88 3.28 8.35 -7.35
N ASP A 89 4.50 8.29 -6.83
CA ASP A 89 5.15 9.40 -6.10
C ASP A 89 4.22 10.03 -5.05
N ASN A 90 3.56 9.18 -4.26
CA ASN A 90 2.60 9.55 -3.21
C ASN A 90 1.31 10.22 -3.68
N VAL A 91 1.02 10.22 -4.99
CA VAL A 91 -0.22 10.79 -5.55
C VAL A 91 -1.13 9.67 -6.08
N LEU A 92 -2.41 9.73 -5.73
CA LEU A 92 -3.43 8.81 -6.26
C LEU A 92 -3.63 9.07 -7.76
N GLN A 93 -3.51 8.03 -8.58
CA GLN A 93 -3.53 8.16 -10.05
C GLN A 93 -4.93 8.07 -10.67
N HIS A 94 -5.97 8.02 -9.85
CA HIS A 94 -7.37 7.92 -10.27
C HIS A 94 -8.27 8.66 -9.26
N PRO A 95 -9.55 8.92 -9.59
CA PRO A 95 -10.49 9.51 -8.65
C PRO A 95 -10.59 8.71 -7.34
N PRO A 96 -10.85 9.36 -6.20
CA PRO A 96 -11.00 8.67 -4.91
C PRO A 96 -12.07 7.59 -4.97
N VAL A 97 -11.82 6.48 -4.28
CA VAL A 97 -12.77 5.37 -4.19
C VAL A 97 -13.63 5.45 -2.93
N ASP A 98 -14.65 4.61 -2.83
CA ASP A 98 -15.41 4.44 -1.58
C ASP A 98 -14.49 3.98 -0.43
N ILE A 99 -14.59 4.63 0.72
CA ILE A 99 -13.84 4.29 1.94
C ILE A 99 -14.05 2.83 2.39
N ARG A 100 -15.19 2.21 2.06
CA ARG A 100 -15.45 0.79 2.31
C ARG A 100 -14.43 -0.10 1.60
N LEU A 101 -13.99 0.28 0.40
CA LEU A 101 -12.95 -0.45 -0.32
C LEU A 101 -11.61 -0.38 0.44
N ILE A 102 -11.26 0.80 0.96
CA ILE A 102 -10.04 0.99 1.76
C ILE A 102 -10.08 0.14 3.03
N ARG A 103 -11.19 0.16 3.77
CA ARG A 103 -11.37 -0.69 4.96
C ARG A 103 -11.24 -2.18 4.61
N LYS A 104 -11.73 -2.58 3.44
CA LYS A 104 -11.65 -3.97 3.00
C LYS A 104 -10.22 -4.44 2.71
N ILE A 105 -9.34 -3.56 2.25
CA ILE A 105 -7.89 -3.85 2.11
C ILE A 105 -7.34 -4.36 3.45
N PHE A 106 -7.50 -3.59 4.53
CA PHE A 106 -7.02 -3.99 5.86
C PHE A 106 -7.69 -5.28 6.36
N GLY A 107 -8.99 -5.46 6.06
CA GLY A 107 -9.70 -6.70 6.38
C GLY A 107 -9.14 -7.95 5.71
N GLU A 108 -8.51 -7.85 4.54
CA GLU A 108 -7.86 -9.00 3.87
C GLU A 108 -6.47 -9.32 4.44
N THR A 109 -5.88 -8.42 5.24
CA THR A 109 -4.54 -8.64 5.83
C THR A 109 -4.52 -9.57 7.04
N ASN A 110 -5.65 -10.20 7.39
CA ASN A 110 -5.80 -11.09 8.55
C ASN A 110 -5.30 -10.49 9.88
N GLY A 111 -5.44 -9.17 10.04
CA GLY A 111 -5.02 -8.44 11.25
C GLY A 111 -3.53 -8.10 11.33
N GLU A 112 -2.74 -8.44 10.31
CA GLU A 112 -1.32 -8.05 10.24
C GLU A 112 -1.17 -6.53 10.14
N PHE A 113 -2.10 -5.84 9.47
CA PHE A 113 -2.09 -4.39 9.34
C PHE A 113 -3.41 -3.78 9.76
N ALA A 114 -3.35 -2.63 10.44
CA ALA A 114 -4.53 -1.86 10.82
C ALA A 114 -4.32 -0.37 10.61
N LEU A 115 -5.31 0.28 9.98
CA LEU A 115 -5.36 1.74 9.90
C LEU A 115 -5.72 2.31 11.28
N LEU A 116 -4.86 3.16 11.83
CA LEU A 116 -5.03 3.76 13.16
C LEU A 116 -5.64 5.16 13.09
N SER A 117 -5.06 6.03 12.28
CA SER A 117 -5.51 7.42 12.12
C SER A 117 -5.35 7.88 10.68
N THR A 118 -6.17 8.86 10.32
CA THR A 118 -6.07 9.65 9.11
C THR A 118 -6.20 11.09 9.55
N ASP A 119 -5.11 11.83 9.50
CA ASP A 119 -5.04 13.20 9.97
C ASP A 119 -4.89 14.11 8.74
N GLU A 120 -5.85 15.01 8.57
CA GLU A 120 -5.67 16.14 7.67
C GLU A 120 -4.88 17.20 8.44
N THR A 121 -3.66 17.54 7.98
CA THR A 121 -2.96 18.70 8.55
C THR A 121 -3.71 19.95 8.10
N ARG A 122 -4.48 20.53 9.03
CA ARG A 122 -5.29 21.74 8.78
C ARG A 122 -4.41 22.86 8.23
N GLY A 123 -4.66 23.25 6.99
CA GLY A 123 -3.96 24.36 6.32
C GLY A 123 -2.76 23.95 5.48
N GLU A 124 -2.38 22.67 5.48
CA GLU A 124 -1.28 22.15 4.68
C GLU A 124 -1.81 21.39 3.47
N THR A 125 -1.07 21.44 2.37
CA THR A 125 -1.34 20.73 1.12
C THR A 125 -1.07 19.22 1.23
N LEU A 126 -1.08 18.67 2.44
CA LEU A 126 -0.64 17.31 2.77
C LEU A 126 -1.72 16.59 3.60
N ALA A 127 -1.82 15.28 3.39
CA ALA A 127 -2.56 14.38 4.25
C ALA A 127 -1.60 13.37 4.89
N ALA A 128 -1.88 12.96 6.12
CA ALA A 128 -1.13 11.93 6.83
C ALA A 128 -2.05 10.77 7.23
N ALA A 129 -1.50 9.55 7.22
CA ALA A 129 -2.19 8.38 7.72
C ALA A 129 -1.20 7.48 8.47
N THR A 130 -1.67 6.86 9.55
CA THR A 130 -0.84 5.96 10.37
C THR A 130 -1.38 4.54 10.31
N VAL A 131 -0.52 3.59 9.95
CA VAL A 131 -0.81 2.15 9.90
C VAL A 131 0.03 1.44 10.96
N ALA A 132 -0.61 0.61 11.77
CA ALA A 132 0.07 -0.37 12.62
C ALA A 132 0.38 -1.64 11.83
N CYS A 133 1.55 -2.22 12.08
CA CYS A 133 1.89 -3.56 11.68
C CYS A 133 2.06 -4.44 12.93
N TYR A 134 1.35 -5.56 12.96
CA TYR A 134 1.43 -6.60 13.97
C TYR A 134 2.07 -7.83 13.35
N LEU A 135 3.36 -8.05 13.59
CA LEU A 135 4.04 -9.25 13.14
C LEU A 135 3.63 -10.41 14.06
N PRO A 136 2.94 -11.46 13.54
CA PRO A 136 2.60 -12.62 14.34
C PRO A 136 3.87 -13.29 14.87
N SER A 137 3.90 -13.54 16.18
CA SER A 137 4.96 -14.30 16.83
C SER A 137 4.87 -15.76 16.38
N GLY A 138 5.73 -16.18 15.43
CA GLY A 138 5.91 -17.59 15.11
C GLY A 138 5.73 -18.03 13.65
N TYR A 139 5.69 -17.14 12.65
CA TYR A 139 5.78 -17.60 11.27
C TYR A 139 7.23 -17.99 10.92
N PRO A 140 7.48 -19.23 10.46
CA PRO A 140 8.80 -19.62 9.97
C PRO A 140 9.14 -18.81 8.72
N THR A 141 10.42 -18.44 8.63
CA THR A 141 11.07 -17.58 7.62
C THR A 141 11.12 -18.20 6.21
N ASN A 142 10.09 -18.93 5.78
CA ASN A 142 10.06 -19.60 4.48
C ASN A 142 8.72 -19.32 3.78
N ALA A 143 8.48 -18.05 3.41
CA ALA A 143 7.55 -17.78 2.31
C ALA A 143 8.35 -17.93 1.02
N SER A 144 8.04 -18.98 0.26
CA SER A 144 8.68 -19.37 -0.99
C SER A 144 9.04 -18.16 -1.86
N LEU A 145 10.33 -18.02 -2.13
CA LEU A 145 10.88 -17.20 -3.18
C LEU A 145 10.32 -17.68 -4.53
N ASN A 146 9.19 -17.13 -4.98
CA ASN A 146 8.85 -17.14 -6.39
C ASN A 146 9.76 -16.11 -7.09
N VAL A 147 11.01 -16.51 -7.32
CA VAL A 147 11.86 -15.85 -8.31
C VAL A 147 11.21 -16.14 -9.66
N ALA A 148 10.60 -15.13 -10.28
CA ALA A 148 10.25 -15.22 -11.68
C ALA A 148 11.55 -15.47 -12.46
N ARG A 149 11.69 -16.68 -13.01
CA ARG A 149 12.70 -16.99 -14.04
C ARG A 149 12.45 -16.01 -15.19
N ILE A 150 13.40 -15.10 -15.39
CA ILE A 150 13.52 -14.39 -16.66
C ILE A 150 14.06 -15.45 -17.62
N GLU A 151 13.19 -16.02 -18.46
CA GLU A 151 13.64 -16.72 -19.66
C GLU A 151 14.19 -15.66 -20.61
N SER A 152 15.51 -15.58 -20.67
CA SER A 152 16.19 -14.87 -21.75
C SER A 152 16.07 -15.74 -23.00
N ASP A 153 15.24 -15.29 -23.93
CA ASP A 153 15.16 -15.80 -25.29
C ASP A 153 16.36 -15.20 -26.07
N GLU A 154 17.33 -16.04 -26.42
CA GLU A 154 18.38 -15.72 -27.41
C GLU A 154 17.80 -15.90 -28.83
N PRO A 155 18.22 -15.06 -29.79
CA PRO A 155 18.45 -15.51 -31.16
C PRO A 155 19.93 -15.82 -31.43
#